data_AF-A0A136LXU5-F1
#
_entry.id   AF-A0A136LXU5-F1
#
_cell.length_a   1.000
_cell.length_b   1.000
_cell.length_c   1.000
_cell.angle_alpha   90.00
_cell.angle_beta   90.00
_cell.angle_gamma   90.00
#
_symmetry.space_group_name_H-M   'P 1'
#
loop_
_entity.id
_entity.type
_entity.pdbx_description
1 polymer ?
#
loop_
_entity_poly.entity_id
_entity_poly.type
_entity_poly.pdbx_seq_one_letter_code
_entity_poly.pdbx_strand_id
1 'polypeptide(L)'
;MTPLGSGRSLSIHESQSRLWENMIGRTKSFSELLQPLLSEHIEGFRDVTAGQLYAYLTHIQKQPLRVEADELSYHLHIIIRFELETALSDGSLAVKDLPEAWNEKYRNYLGIDPVSEAEGVLQDIHWSMGAIGYFPTYSIGTALSAVLQNRMISDGLSVATAAADPRGFERVSAWLAERIHKYGAIRTLKQTLADLNTGLSAAPLLDYLSEKYADAADRK
;
A
#
# COMPACT_ATOMS: atom_id res chain seq x y z
N MET A 1 -18.79 -20.86 10.63
CA MET A 1 -18.09 -19.56 10.62
C MET A 1 -18.99 -18.56 11.31
N THR A 2 -18.51 -17.79 12.29
CA THR A 2 -19.32 -16.77 12.98
C THR A 2 -19.06 -15.39 12.36
N PRO A 3 -19.95 -14.40 12.53
CA PRO A 3 -19.70 -13.02 12.09
C PRO A 3 -18.44 -12.38 12.71
N LEU A 4 -17.89 -12.98 13.77
CA LEU A 4 -16.68 -12.50 14.44
C LEU A 4 -15.39 -13.07 13.83
N GLY A 5 -15.48 -14.15 13.05
CA GLY A 5 -14.32 -14.85 12.48
C GLY A 5 -13.73 -14.21 11.23
N SER A 6 -14.21 -13.05 10.79
CA SER A 6 -13.72 -12.31 9.63
C SER A 6 -13.03 -11.00 10.02
N GLY A 7 -12.26 -10.40 9.12
CA GLY A 7 -11.72 -9.06 9.32
C GLY A 7 -12.84 -8.01 9.39
N ARG A 8 -12.74 -7.05 10.31
CA ARG A 8 -13.78 -6.02 10.51
C ARG A 8 -13.79 -4.91 9.44
N SER A 9 -12.62 -4.58 8.90
CA SER A 9 -12.42 -3.36 8.12
C SER A 9 -11.46 -3.63 6.96
N LEU A 10 -11.82 -3.12 5.78
CA LEU A 10 -10.98 -3.14 4.60
C LEU A 10 -9.61 -2.48 4.86
N SER A 11 -9.56 -1.41 5.65
CA SER A 11 -8.30 -0.75 5.99
C SER A 11 -7.41 -1.59 6.91
N ILE A 12 -7.99 -2.35 7.85
CA ILE A 12 -7.20 -3.29 8.66
C ILE A 12 -6.69 -4.43 7.76
N HIS A 13 -7.51 -4.91 6.83
CA HIS A 13 -7.12 -5.96 5.90
C HIS A 13 -6.00 -5.51 4.96
N GLU A 14 -6.14 -4.31 4.38
CA GLU A 14 -5.15 -3.71 3.50
C GLU A 14 -3.86 -3.36 4.25
N SER A 15 -3.92 -3.01 5.54
CA SER A 15 -2.70 -2.77 6.30
C SER A 15 -1.86 -4.04 6.46
N GLN A 16 -2.49 -5.22 6.45
CA GLN A 16 -1.75 -6.49 6.47
C GLN A 16 -1.09 -6.74 5.12
N SER A 17 -1.83 -6.60 4.01
CA SER A 17 -1.27 -6.80 2.67
C SER A 17 -0.10 -5.85 2.42
N ARG A 18 -0.26 -4.56 2.71
CA ARG A 18 0.78 -3.55 2.50
C ARG A 18 1.99 -3.72 3.41
N LEU A 19 1.81 -4.18 4.65
CA LEU A 19 2.95 -4.47 5.51
C LEU A 19 3.81 -5.61 4.93
N TRP A 20 3.19 -6.71 4.51
CA TRP A 20 3.93 -7.84 3.94
C TRP A 20 4.49 -7.53 2.55
N GLU A 21 3.73 -6.84 1.70
CA GLU A 21 4.17 -6.45 0.35
C GLU A 21 5.32 -5.45 0.40
N ASN A 22 5.15 -4.33 1.11
CA ASN A 22 6.01 -3.17 0.96
C ASN A 22 7.08 -3.10 2.04
N MET A 23 6.68 -3.22 3.31
CA MET A 23 7.56 -3.04 4.47
C MET A 23 8.43 -4.27 4.75
N ILE A 24 8.12 -5.40 4.11
CA ILE A 24 8.91 -6.63 4.15
C ILE A 24 9.34 -6.99 2.72
N GLY A 25 8.39 -7.23 1.80
CA GLY A 25 8.65 -7.73 0.45
C GLY A 25 9.41 -6.79 -0.49
N ARG A 26 9.40 -5.48 -0.23
CA ARG A 26 10.16 -4.47 -1.01
C ARG A 26 11.30 -3.87 -0.20
N THR A 27 12.01 -4.70 0.56
CA THR A 27 13.18 -4.29 1.34
C THR A 27 14.49 -4.85 0.76
N LYS A 28 15.62 -4.25 1.15
CA LYS A 28 16.95 -4.76 0.79
C LYS A 28 17.15 -6.19 1.32
N SER A 29 16.80 -6.43 2.58
CA SER A 29 16.92 -7.76 3.20
C SER A 29 16.09 -8.82 2.49
N PHE A 30 14.89 -8.48 2.01
CA PHE A 30 14.07 -9.41 1.24
C PHE A 30 14.65 -9.69 -0.15
N SER A 31 15.24 -8.68 -0.79
CA SER A 31 15.92 -8.86 -2.08
C SER A 31 17.16 -9.76 -1.95
N GLU A 32 17.90 -9.64 -0.84
CA GLU A 32 19.04 -10.52 -0.51
C GLU A 32 18.60 -11.97 -0.25
N LEU A 33 17.43 -12.16 0.37
CA LEU A 33 16.82 -13.48 0.55
C LEU A 33 16.33 -14.07 -0.78
N LEU A 34 15.66 -13.26 -1.61
CA LEU A 34 14.98 -13.71 -2.82
C LEU A 34 15.95 -13.98 -3.98
N GLN A 35 17.00 -13.17 -4.13
CA GLN A 35 17.92 -13.28 -5.27
C GLN A 35 18.53 -14.69 -5.46
N PRO A 36 19.08 -15.38 -4.43
CA PRO A 36 19.63 -16.72 -4.64
C PRO A 36 18.57 -17.73 -5.09
N LEU A 37 17.33 -17.61 -4.58
CA LEU A 37 16.22 -18.48 -4.98
C LEU A 37 15.84 -18.27 -6.45
N LEU A 38 15.82 -17.02 -6.92
CA LEU A 38 15.56 -16.70 -8.32
C LEU A 38 16.69 -17.18 -9.24
N SER A 39 17.95 -16.96 -8.84
CA SER A 39 19.13 -17.39 -9.60
C SER A 39 19.19 -18.91 -9.78
N GLU A 40 18.79 -19.67 -8.76
CA GLU A 40 18.72 -21.13 -8.80
C GLU A 40 17.64 -21.64 -9.80
N HIS A 41 16.48 -20.99 -9.84
CA HIS A 41 15.30 -21.51 -10.53
C HIS A 41 14.99 -20.85 -11.87
N ILE A 42 15.53 -19.66 -12.15
CA ILE A 42 15.20 -18.86 -13.32
C ILE A 42 16.51 -18.38 -13.99
N GLU A 43 16.80 -18.92 -15.18
CA GLU A 43 18.04 -18.67 -15.90
C GLU A 43 18.33 -17.17 -16.09
N GLY A 44 17.31 -16.36 -16.39
CA GLY A 44 17.44 -14.91 -16.57
C GLY A 44 17.81 -14.11 -15.32
N PHE A 45 17.81 -14.72 -14.12
CA PHE A 45 18.17 -14.06 -12.87
C PHE A 45 19.57 -14.39 -12.37
N ARG A 46 20.35 -15.23 -13.08
CA ARG A 46 21.70 -15.62 -12.65
C ARG A 46 22.67 -14.44 -12.56
N ASP A 47 22.56 -13.49 -13.48
CA ASP A 47 23.39 -12.29 -13.55
C ASP A 47 22.77 -11.08 -12.83
N VAL A 48 21.59 -11.24 -12.20
CA VAL A 48 20.89 -10.18 -11.48
C VAL A 48 21.34 -10.18 -10.02
N THR A 49 21.91 -9.07 -9.57
CA THR A 49 22.31 -8.87 -8.16
C THR A 49 21.10 -8.54 -7.27
N ALA A 50 21.22 -8.79 -5.96
CA ALA A 50 20.17 -8.41 -5.00
C ALA A 50 19.90 -6.90 -5.00
N GLY A 51 20.93 -6.09 -5.25
CA GLY A 51 20.78 -4.64 -5.38
C GLY A 51 19.99 -4.21 -6.62
N GLN A 52 20.20 -4.88 -7.76
CA GLN A 52 19.39 -4.64 -8.97
C GLN A 52 17.94 -5.10 -8.76
N LEU A 53 17.74 -6.25 -8.11
CA LEU A 53 16.41 -6.73 -7.76
C LEU A 53 15.68 -5.74 -6.84
N TYR A 54 16.35 -5.25 -5.80
CA TYR A 54 15.80 -4.23 -4.91
C TYR A 54 15.44 -2.96 -5.69
N ALA A 55 16.34 -2.45 -6.53
CA ALA A 55 16.11 -1.26 -7.34
C ALA A 55 14.92 -1.42 -8.30
N TYR A 56 14.71 -2.61 -8.85
CA TYR A 56 13.55 -2.95 -9.67
C TYR A 56 12.26 -2.97 -8.85
N LEU A 57 12.26 -3.65 -7.70
CA LEU A 57 11.09 -3.76 -6.82
C LEU A 57 10.64 -2.42 -6.21
N THR A 58 11.55 -1.45 -6.12
CA THR A 58 11.29 -0.09 -5.63
C THR A 58 11.39 0.95 -6.74
N HIS A 59 11.24 0.56 -8.01
CA HIS A 59 11.24 1.53 -9.10
C HIS A 59 10.02 2.46 -8.99
N ILE A 60 10.25 3.76 -9.16
CA ILE A 60 9.21 4.78 -9.15
C ILE A 60 8.96 5.20 -10.59
N GLN A 61 7.73 5.06 -11.03
CA GLN A 61 7.31 5.50 -12.35
C GLN A 61 5.85 5.92 -12.33
N LYS A 62 5.61 7.17 -12.69
CA LYS A 62 4.25 7.67 -12.88
C LYS A 62 3.60 6.95 -14.06
N GLN A 63 2.37 6.47 -13.85
CA GLN A 63 1.60 5.73 -14.86
C GLN A 63 0.09 5.90 -14.65
N PRO A 64 -0.76 5.63 -15.65
CA PRO A 64 -2.20 5.87 -15.51
C PRO A 64 -2.92 4.84 -14.64
N LEU A 65 -2.40 3.60 -14.56
CA LEU A 65 -3.05 2.47 -13.91
C LEU A 65 -2.72 2.41 -12.42
N ARG A 66 -3.75 2.59 -11.57
CA ARG A 66 -3.61 2.56 -10.10
C ARG A 66 -3.04 1.24 -9.58
N VAL A 67 -3.45 0.12 -10.16
CA VAL A 67 -3.04 -1.23 -9.69
C VAL A 67 -1.57 -1.54 -9.94
N GLU A 68 -0.93 -0.78 -10.82
CA GLU A 68 0.49 -0.93 -11.16
C GLU A 68 1.36 0.13 -10.46
N ALA A 69 0.76 1.18 -9.91
CA ALA A 69 1.43 2.35 -9.35
C ALA A 69 2.43 2.01 -8.22
N ASP A 70 3.53 2.76 -8.17
CA ASP A 70 4.56 2.65 -7.15
C ASP A 70 4.11 3.19 -5.77
N GLU A 71 4.89 2.91 -4.72
CA GLU A 71 4.55 3.29 -3.34
C GLU A 71 4.35 4.80 -3.11
N LEU A 72 4.95 5.67 -3.93
CA LEU A 72 4.78 7.13 -3.82
C LEU A 72 3.56 7.61 -4.60
N SER A 73 3.43 7.20 -5.86
CA SER A 73 2.37 7.70 -6.74
C SER A 73 1.00 7.07 -6.43
N TYR A 74 0.96 5.87 -5.86
CA TYR A 74 -0.27 5.13 -5.54
C TYR A 74 -1.32 5.96 -4.78
N HIS A 75 -0.89 6.75 -3.81
CA HIS A 75 -1.81 7.55 -2.98
C HIS A 75 -2.49 8.68 -3.76
N LEU A 76 -1.85 9.21 -4.80
CA LEU A 76 -2.44 10.23 -5.66
C LEU A 76 -3.62 9.66 -6.46
N HIS A 77 -3.49 8.41 -6.95
CA HIS A 77 -4.61 7.72 -7.61
C HIS A 77 -5.84 7.59 -6.70
N ILE A 78 -5.62 7.34 -5.41
CA ILE A 78 -6.70 7.24 -4.42
C ILE A 78 -7.32 8.61 -4.14
N ILE A 79 -6.51 9.66 -3.99
CA ILE A 79 -7.00 11.04 -3.78
C ILE A 79 -7.90 11.48 -4.94
N ILE A 80 -7.46 11.24 -6.19
CA ILE A 80 -8.25 11.58 -7.38
C ILE A 80 -9.64 10.96 -7.32
N ARG A 81 -9.73 9.66 -7.01
CA ARG A 81 -11.02 8.95 -6.91
C ARG A 81 -11.87 9.45 -5.75
N PHE A 82 -11.27 9.70 -4.59
CA PHE A 82 -11.97 10.25 -3.43
C PHE A 82 -12.59 11.63 -3.73
N GLU A 83 -11.83 12.52 -4.38
CA GLU A 83 -12.34 13.84 -4.76
C GLU A 83 -13.46 13.74 -5.79
N LEU A 84 -13.34 12.85 -6.78
CA LEU A 84 -14.40 12.63 -7.78
C LEU A 84 -15.66 12.02 -7.13
N GLU A 85 -15.50 11.04 -6.23
CA GLU A 85 -16.62 10.47 -5.47
C GLU A 85 -17.32 11.52 -4.62
N THR A 86 -16.57 12.43 -3.99
CA THR A 86 -17.12 13.53 -3.19
C THR A 86 -17.94 14.46 -4.07
N ALA A 87 -17.38 14.90 -5.21
CA ALA A 87 -18.06 15.80 -6.15
C ALA A 87 -19.30 15.17 -6.81
N LEU A 88 -19.25 13.86 -7.09
CA LEU A 88 -20.44 13.12 -7.56
C LEU A 88 -21.51 13.04 -6.47
N SER A 89 -21.11 12.84 -5.21
CA SER A 89 -22.03 12.66 -4.08
C SER A 89 -22.70 13.95 -3.64
N ASP A 90 -22.00 15.08 -3.71
CA ASP A 90 -22.55 16.40 -3.38
C ASP A 90 -23.24 17.10 -4.56
N GLY A 91 -23.16 16.52 -5.75
CA GLY A 91 -23.81 17.00 -6.98
C GLY A 91 -23.06 18.11 -7.71
N SER A 92 -21.84 18.46 -7.28
CA SER A 92 -20.99 19.43 -7.98
C SER A 92 -20.38 18.88 -9.29
N LEU A 93 -20.40 17.56 -9.49
CA LEU A 93 -20.00 16.90 -10.74
C LEU A 93 -21.13 16.02 -11.28
N ALA A 94 -21.49 16.19 -12.56
CA ALA A 94 -22.41 15.29 -13.24
C ALA A 94 -21.66 14.08 -13.80
N VAL A 95 -22.29 12.90 -13.80
CA VAL A 95 -21.69 11.63 -14.28
C VAL A 95 -21.17 11.74 -15.72
N LYS A 96 -21.88 12.47 -16.59
CA LYS A 96 -21.47 12.65 -18.00
C LYS A 96 -20.15 13.41 -18.17
N ASP A 97 -19.76 14.21 -17.18
CA ASP A 97 -18.58 15.07 -17.20
C ASP A 97 -17.39 14.39 -16.46
N LEU A 98 -17.62 13.19 -15.90
CA LEU A 98 -16.62 12.42 -15.15
C LEU A 98 -15.36 12.06 -15.96
N PRO A 99 -15.43 11.69 -17.26
CA PRO A 99 -14.22 11.42 -18.05
C PRO A 99 -13.29 12.64 -18.16
N GLU A 100 -13.85 13.83 -18.37
CA GLU A 100 -13.08 15.07 -18.49
C GLU A 100 -12.45 15.45 -17.14
N ALA A 101 -13.24 15.42 -16.07
CA ALA A 101 -12.77 15.70 -14.71
C ALA A 101 -11.69 14.70 -14.25
N TRP A 102 -11.79 13.43 -14.67
CA TRP A 102 -10.77 12.42 -14.42
C TRP A 102 -9.44 12.79 -15.07
N ASN A 103 -9.46 13.08 -16.37
CA ASN A 103 -8.26 13.41 -17.14
C ASN A 103 -7.61 14.70 -16.63
N GLU A 104 -8.41 15.70 -16.25
CA GLU A 104 -7.91 16.92 -15.61
C GLU A 104 -7.19 16.62 -14.29
N LYS A 105 -7.79 15.82 -13.40
CA LYS A 105 -7.15 15.45 -12.13
C LYS A 105 -5.88 14.63 -12.34
N TYR A 106 -5.86 13.69 -13.28
CA TYR A 106 -4.66 12.92 -13.60
C TYR A 106 -3.53 13.82 -14.14
N ARG A 107 -3.83 14.80 -15.00
CA ARG A 107 -2.86 15.81 -15.41
C ARG A 107 -2.35 16.62 -14.23
N ASN A 108 -3.23 17.11 -13.36
CA ASN A 108 -2.85 18.00 -12.27
C ASN A 108 -2.04 17.30 -11.18
N TYR A 109 -2.43 16.08 -10.79
CA TYR A 109 -1.79 15.33 -9.71
C TYR A 109 -0.57 14.52 -10.19
N LEU A 110 -0.66 13.88 -11.35
CA LEU A 110 0.36 12.96 -11.85
C LEU A 110 1.13 13.52 -13.05
N GLY A 111 0.59 14.51 -13.78
CA GLY A 111 1.19 14.95 -15.04
C GLY A 111 0.97 13.95 -16.16
N ILE A 112 -0.13 13.19 -16.11
CA ILE A 112 -0.45 12.14 -17.07
C ILE A 112 -1.74 12.49 -17.80
N ASP A 113 -1.72 12.30 -19.11
CA ASP A 113 -2.88 12.30 -19.99
C ASP A 113 -3.23 10.85 -20.36
N PRO A 114 -4.28 10.24 -19.78
CA PRO A 114 -4.72 8.90 -20.19
C PRO A 114 -5.05 8.88 -21.69
N VAL A 115 -4.57 7.86 -22.41
CA VAL A 115 -4.73 7.80 -23.88
C VAL A 115 -6.07 7.18 -24.30
N SER A 116 -6.82 6.61 -23.36
CA SER A 116 -8.14 6.03 -23.59
C SER A 116 -8.95 5.99 -22.29
N GLU A 117 -10.26 5.82 -22.38
CA GLU A 117 -11.11 5.63 -21.19
C GLU A 117 -10.79 4.34 -20.43
N ALA A 118 -10.26 3.32 -21.11
CA ALA A 118 -9.84 2.07 -20.48
C ALA A 118 -8.65 2.26 -19.54
N GLU A 119 -7.72 3.15 -19.88
CA GLU A 119 -6.65 3.60 -19.00
C GLU A 119 -7.06 4.80 -18.13
N GLY A 120 -8.19 5.42 -18.44
CA GLY A 120 -8.79 6.55 -17.75
C GLY A 120 -9.84 6.11 -16.75
N VAL A 121 -11.03 6.72 -16.85
CA VAL A 121 -12.12 6.57 -15.88
C VAL A 121 -12.65 5.14 -15.73
N LEU A 122 -12.47 4.27 -16.74
CA LEU A 122 -12.97 2.90 -16.74
C LEU A 122 -11.94 1.87 -16.24
N GLN A 123 -10.76 2.30 -15.79
CA GLN A 123 -9.69 1.38 -15.38
C GLN A 123 -10.01 0.53 -14.15
N ASP A 124 -11.01 0.95 -13.34
CA ASP A 124 -11.38 0.30 -12.08
C ASP A 124 -12.84 -0.15 -12.08
N ILE A 125 -13.10 -1.34 -11.55
CA ILE A 125 -14.44 -1.93 -11.50
C ILE A 125 -15.32 -1.35 -10.39
N HIS A 126 -14.76 -0.65 -9.40
CA HIS A 126 -15.42 -0.31 -8.14
C HIS A 126 -16.74 0.45 -8.34
N TRP A 127 -16.75 1.49 -9.17
CA TRP A 127 -17.95 2.30 -9.41
C TRP A 127 -19.04 1.50 -10.13
N SER A 128 -18.67 0.59 -11.04
CA SER A 128 -19.63 -0.31 -11.70
C SER A 128 -20.27 -1.31 -10.71
N MET A 129 -19.57 -1.65 -9.64
CA MET A 129 -20.06 -2.49 -8.55
C MET A 129 -20.81 -1.70 -7.45
N GLY A 130 -20.95 -0.38 -7.60
CA GLY A 130 -21.55 0.48 -6.59
C GLY A 130 -20.69 0.69 -5.34
N ALA A 131 -19.39 0.38 -5.40
CA ALA A 131 -18.46 0.49 -4.27
C ALA A 131 -17.96 1.94 -4.08
N ILE A 132 -18.88 2.88 -3.82
CA ILE A 132 -18.59 4.29 -3.53
C ILE A 132 -18.05 4.43 -2.10
N GLY A 133 -17.02 5.25 -1.89
CA GLY A 133 -16.35 5.41 -0.59
C GLY A 133 -15.37 4.28 -0.27
N TYR A 134 -15.11 3.38 -1.22
CA TYR A 134 -14.20 2.24 -1.05
C TYR A 134 -12.74 2.66 -1.15
N PHE A 135 -12.38 3.49 -2.14
CA PHE A 135 -10.98 3.82 -2.43
C PHE A 135 -10.18 4.40 -1.26
N PRO A 136 -10.72 5.29 -0.41
CA PRO A 136 -9.99 5.80 0.75
C PRO A 136 -9.44 4.70 1.66
N THR A 137 -10.10 3.54 1.70
CA THR A 137 -9.68 2.42 2.54
C THR A 137 -8.28 1.90 2.17
N TYR A 138 -7.85 2.03 0.91
CA TYR A 138 -6.52 1.63 0.45
C TYR A 138 -5.41 2.50 1.05
N SER A 139 -5.54 3.83 0.97
CA SER A 139 -4.57 4.76 1.56
C SER A 139 -4.59 4.70 3.09
N ILE A 140 -5.77 4.56 3.70
CA ILE A 140 -5.88 4.39 5.17
C ILE A 140 -5.19 3.09 5.60
N GLY A 141 -5.37 1.99 4.85
CA GLY A 141 -4.71 0.72 5.14
C GLY A 141 -3.19 0.82 5.05
N THR A 142 -2.68 1.51 4.02
CA THR A 142 -1.25 1.74 3.86
C THR A 142 -0.70 2.61 5.01
N ALA A 143 -1.38 3.69 5.38
CA ALA A 143 -0.97 4.51 6.54
C ALA A 143 -0.99 3.71 7.85
N LEU A 144 -2.02 2.87 8.04
CA LEU A 144 -2.11 1.97 9.18
C LEU A 144 -0.96 0.95 9.19
N SER A 145 -0.51 0.45 8.02
CA SER A 145 0.63 -0.48 7.97
C SER A 145 1.91 0.15 8.55
N ALA A 146 2.14 1.44 8.29
CA ALA A 146 3.30 2.17 8.81
C ALA A 146 3.17 2.44 10.32
N VAL A 147 1.97 2.76 10.79
CA VAL A 147 1.66 2.85 12.23
C VAL A 147 1.97 1.53 12.93
N LEU A 148 1.55 0.40 12.35
CA LEU A 148 1.80 -0.94 12.90
C LEU A 148 3.30 -1.28 12.87
N GLN A 149 4.01 -0.95 11.79
CA GLN A 149 5.46 -1.13 11.69
C GLN A 149 6.20 -0.37 12.79
N ASN A 150 5.91 0.92 12.99
CA ASN A 150 6.54 1.72 14.05
C ASN A 150 6.24 1.15 15.44
N ARG A 151 5.02 0.64 15.65
CA ARG A 151 4.66 -0.02 16.90
C ARG A 151 5.44 -1.32 17.11
N MET A 152 5.60 -2.15 16.07
CA MET A 152 6.43 -3.35 16.13
C MET A 152 7.89 -3.02 16.44
N ILE A 153 8.45 -1.97 15.83
CA ILE A 153 9.80 -1.47 16.11
C ILE A 153 9.94 -1.05 17.58
N SER A 154 8.95 -0.32 18.10
CA SER A 154 8.91 0.07 19.52
C SER A 154 8.82 -1.13 20.46
N ASP A 155 8.22 -2.24 20.01
CA ASP A 155 8.13 -3.51 20.73
C ASP A 155 9.37 -4.42 20.49
N GLY A 156 10.42 -3.91 19.82
CA GLY A 156 11.71 -4.59 19.65
C GLY A 156 11.82 -5.49 18.41
N LEU A 157 10.91 -5.36 17.43
CA LEU A 157 10.98 -6.11 16.17
C LEU A 157 11.67 -5.29 15.08
N SER A 158 12.49 -5.94 14.26
CA SER A 158 13.12 -5.32 13.09
C SER A 158 12.37 -5.72 11.81
N VAL A 159 11.32 -4.97 11.46
CA VAL A 159 10.43 -5.31 10.33
C VAL A 159 11.16 -5.23 8.98
N ALA A 160 11.90 -4.15 8.72
CA ALA A 160 12.60 -3.94 7.45
C ALA A 160 13.75 -4.94 7.18
N THR A 161 14.24 -5.58 8.24
CA THR A 161 15.29 -6.62 8.19
C THR A 161 14.76 -8.00 8.55
N ALA A 162 13.43 -8.19 8.60
CA ALA A 162 12.83 -9.45 9.00
C ALA A 162 13.27 -10.63 8.13
N ALA A 163 13.58 -10.40 6.85
CA ALA A 163 14.07 -11.44 5.94
C ALA A 163 15.51 -11.90 6.23
N ALA A 164 16.29 -11.12 7.00
CA ALA A 164 17.66 -11.47 7.39
C ALA A 164 17.73 -12.33 8.68
N ASP A 165 16.63 -12.43 9.43
CA ASP A 165 16.50 -13.31 10.61
C ASP A 165 15.72 -14.58 10.22
N PRO A 166 16.25 -15.80 10.45
CA PRO A 166 15.52 -17.05 10.19
C PRO A 166 14.14 -17.14 10.85
N ARG A 167 13.92 -16.40 11.94
CA ARG A 167 12.64 -16.30 12.66
C ARG A 167 11.95 -14.95 12.47
N GLY A 168 12.45 -14.07 11.61
CA GLY A 168 11.92 -12.72 11.46
C GLY A 168 10.46 -12.71 10.98
N PHE A 169 10.13 -13.49 9.95
CA PHE A 169 8.74 -13.63 9.49
C PHE A 169 7.82 -14.24 10.56
N GLU A 170 8.30 -15.27 11.26
CA GLU A 170 7.56 -15.89 12.38
C GLU A 170 7.25 -14.86 13.47
N ARG A 171 8.23 -14.04 13.86
CA ARG A 171 8.06 -13.01 14.89
C ARG A 171 7.07 -11.93 14.49
N VAL A 172 7.15 -11.43 13.25
CA VAL A 172 6.17 -10.45 12.73
C VAL A 172 4.77 -11.06 12.69
N SER A 173 4.65 -12.28 12.15
CA SER A 173 3.37 -12.98 12.07
C SER A 173 2.78 -13.26 13.46
N ALA A 174 3.60 -13.66 14.44
CA ALA A 174 3.17 -13.90 15.81
C ALA A 174 2.71 -12.61 16.49
N TRP A 175 3.42 -11.50 16.27
CA TRP A 175 3.01 -10.18 16.77
C TRP A 175 1.65 -9.77 16.20
N LEU A 176 1.47 -9.90 14.87
CA LEU A 176 0.20 -9.58 14.20
C LEU A 176 -0.93 -10.49 14.66
N ALA A 177 -0.68 -11.80 14.80
CA ALA A 177 -1.66 -12.76 15.29
C ALA A 177 -2.16 -12.40 16.69
N GLU A 178 -1.22 -12.07 17.58
CA GLU A 178 -1.50 -11.76 18.98
C GLU A 178 -2.12 -10.38 19.18
N ARG A 179 -1.73 -9.38 18.39
CA ARG A 179 -2.19 -7.99 18.58
C ARG A 179 -3.36 -7.58 17.70
N ILE A 180 -3.53 -8.22 16.55
CA ILE A 180 -4.51 -7.83 15.52
C ILE A 180 -5.46 -8.99 15.19
N HIS A 181 -4.94 -10.11 14.67
CA HIS A 181 -5.78 -11.10 13.98
C HIS A 181 -6.70 -11.89 14.90
N LYS A 182 -6.24 -12.23 16.13
CA LYS A 182 -7.05 -13.02 17.07
C LYS A 182 -8.39 -12.38 17.45
N TYR A 183 -8.54 -11.08 17.23
CA TYR A 183 -9.76 -10.35 17.54
C TYR A 183 -10.82 -10.39 16.43
N GLY A 184 -10.46 -10.80 15.22
CA GLY A 184 -11.36 -10.83 14.07
C GLY A 184 -12.21 -9.55 13.95
N ALA A 185 -13.53 -9.69 13.95
CA ALA A 185 -14.45 -8.56 13.86
C ALA A 185 -14.88 -7.97 15.22
N ILE A 186 -14.33 -8.44 16.34
CA ILE A 186 -14.70 -7.98 17.70
C ILE A 186 -14.29 -6.52 17.93
N ARG A 187 -13.12 -6.11 17.42
CA ARG A 187 -12.56 -4.77 17.67
C ARG A 187 -12.73 -3.84 16.48
N THR A 188 -13.17 -2.63 16.76
CA THR A 188 -13.10 -1.51 15.80
C THR A 188 -11.64 -1.10 15.57
N LEU A 189 -11.38 -0.37 14.49
CA LEU A 189 -10.07 0.25 14.25
C LEU A 189 -9.65 1.15 15.43
N LYS A 190 -10.58 1.96 15.95
CA LYS A 190 -10.33 2.83 17.11
C LYS A 190 -9.91 2.03 18.35
N GLN A 191 -10.60 0.93 18.66
CA GLN A 191 -10.23 0.06 19.78
C GLN A 191 -8.88 -0.62 19.56
N THR A 192 -8.61 -1.08 18.33
CA THR A 192 -7.31 -1.70 17.98
C THR A 192 -6.16 -0.72 18.19
N LEU A 193 -6.31 0.52 17.72
CA LEU A 193 -5.30 1.57 17.89
C LEU A 193 -5.12 1.96 19.36
N ALA A 194 -6.22 2.09 20.12
CA ALA A 194 -6.18 2.37 21.55
C ALA A 194 -5.43 1.29 22.34
N ASP A 195 -5.69 0.00 22.06
CA ASP A 195 -4.98 -1.12 22.69
C ASP A 195 -3.48 -1.14 22.38
N LEU A 196 -3.09 -0.63 21.21
CA LEU A 196 -1.69 -0.46 20.80
C LEU A 196 -1.07 0.85 21.34
N ASN A 197 -1.81 1.64 22.12
CA ASN A 197 -1.41 2.97 22.58
C ASN A 197 -0.89 3.86 21.43
N THR A 198 -1.60 3.86 20.30
CA THR A 198 -1.25 4.65 19.11
C THR A 198 -2.52 5.21 18.44
N GLY A 199 -2.33 6.03 17.41
CA GLY A 199 -3.39 6.65 16.62
C GLY A 199 -3.16 6.49 15.12
N LEU A 200 -4.22 6.64 14.33
CA LEU A 200 -4.09 6.70 12.88
C LEU A 200 -3.43 8.02 12.50
N SER A 201 -2.33 7.95 11.78
CA SER A 201 -1.58 9.11 11.28
C SER A 201 -0.92 8.76 9.96
N ALA A 202 -0.80 9.74 9.07
CA ALA A 202 -0.01 9.63 7.84
C ALA A 202 1.50 9.82 8.10
N ALA A 203 1.89 10.43 9.23
CA ALA A 203 3.29 10.76 9.50
C ALA A 203 4.23 9.54 9.44
N PRO A 204 3.92 8.39 10.09
CA PRO A 204 4.74 7.18 9.96
C PRO A 204 4.96 6.72 8.52
N LEU A 205 3.94 6.86 7.66
CA LEU A 205 4.05 6.48 6.26
C LEU A 205 4.96 7.46 5.50
N LEU A 206 4.82 8.76 5.75
CA LEU A 206 5.68 9.78 5.14
C LEU A 206 7.14 9.61 5.57
N ASP A 207 7.39 9.31 6.84
CA ASP A 207 8.73 9.03 7.35
C ASP A 207 9.33 7.78 6.67
N TYR A 208 8.58 6.67 6.62
CA TYR A 208 8.99 5.43 5.94
C TYR A 208 9.32 5.67 4.46
N LEU A 209 8.46 6.39 3.73
CA LEU A 209 8.68 6.68 2.31
C LEU A 209 9.89 7.61 2.11
N SER A 210 10.03 8.63 2.96
CA SER A 210 11.14 9.57 2.88
C SER A 210 12.48 8.89 3.16
N GLU A 211 12.54 8.02 4.17
CA GLU A 211 13.75 7.25 4.48
C GLU A 211 14.09 6.27 3.35
N LYS A 212 13.09 5.51 2.88
CA LYS A 212 13.29 4.50 1.83
C LYS A 212 13.75 5.09 0.51
N TYR A 213 13.24 6.26 0.15
CA TYR A 213 13.47 6.89 -1.15
C TYR A 213 14.38 8.13 -1.09
N ALA A 214 15.06 8.37 0.04
CA ALA A 214 15.99 9.50 0.20
C ALA A 214 17.03 9.58 -0.94
N ASP A 215 17.63 8.44 -1.29
CA ASP A 215 18.66 8.35 -2.34
C ASP A 215 18.08 8.24 -3.76
N ALA A 216 16.75 8.11 -3.91
CA ALA A 216 16.10 8.05 -5.22
C ALA A 216 15.95 9.44 -5.85
N ALA A 217 16.00 10.51 -5.05
CA ALA A 217 15.95 11.89 -5.53
C ALA A 217 17.13 12.28 -6.44
N ASP A 218 18.26 11.55 -6.35
CA ASP A 218 19.45 11.75 -7.18
C ASP A 218 19.42 10.94 -8.50
N ARG A 219 18.40 10.10 -8.71
CA ARG A 219 18.23 9.29 -9.92
C ARG A 219 17.31 9.99 -10.92
N LYS A 220 17.77 11.12 -11.46
CA LYS A 220 17.18 11.75 -12.65
C LYS A 220 17.87 11.26 -13.91
#